data_AF-A0A0S7ZGR4-F1
#
_entry.id   AF-A0A0S7ZGR4-F1
#
_cell.length_a   1.000
_cell.length_b   1.000
_cell.length_c   1.000
_cell.angle_alpha   90.00
_cell.angle_beta   90.00
_cell.angle_gamma   90.00
#
_symmetry.space_group_name_H-M   'P 1'
#
loop_
_entity.id
_entity.type
_entity.pdbx_description
1 polymer ?
#
loop_
_entity_poly.entity_id
_entity_poly.type
_entity_poly.pdbx_seq_one_letter_code
_entity_poly.pdbx_strand_id
1 'polypeptide(L)' 'MRNYLDIAQVVVSAVLVTAIILQARGTGLGSAFGGEGNVYRTKRGVEKILFRSTIVFAVLFFGLALVNIMLPQL' A
#
# COMPACT_ATOMS: atom_id res chain seq x y z
N MET A 1 5.11 -26.44 -0.64
CA MET A 1 3.99 -25.49 -0.49
C MET A 1 4.41 -24.23 0.29
N ARG A 2 5.06 -24.38 1.45
CA ARG A 2 5.64 -23.31 2.30
C ARG A 2 6.35 -22.17 1.55
N ASN A 3 7.30 -22.54 0.68
CA ASN A 3 8.07 -21.55 -0.09
C ASN A 3 7.22 -20.70 -1.04
N TYR A 4 6.15 -21.24 -1.62
CA TYR A 4 5.35 -20.50 -2.61
C TYR A 4 4.52 -19.39 -1.96
N LEU A 5 3.96 -19.65 -0.77
CA LEU A 5 3.21 -18.64 0.00
C LEU A 5 4.14 -17.55 0.53
N ASP A 6 5.31 -17.92 1.04
CA ASP A 6 6.28 -16.96 1.55
C ASP A 6 6.87 -16.09 0.42
N ILE A 7 7.20 -16.69 -0.73
CA ILE A 7 7.65 -15.95 -1.92
C ILE A 7 6.56 -15.00 -2.41
N ALA A 8 5.31 -15.46 -2.50
CA ALA A 8 4.20 -14.60 -2.90
C ALA A 8 4.00 -13.42 -1.92
N GLN A 9 4.13 -13.66 -0.61
CA GLN A 9 3.99 -12.64 0.41
C GLN A 9 5.12 -11.59 0.35
N VAL A 10 6.36 -12.01 0.10
CA VAL A 10 7.50 -11.11 -0.11
C VAL A 10 7.33 -10.27 -1.39
N VAL A 11 6.87 -10.87 -2.48
CA VAL A 11 6.63 -10.14 -3.73
C VAL A 11 5.51 -9.11 -3.57
N VAL A 12 4.39 -9.49 -2.94
CA VAL A 12 3.26 -8.57 -2.69
C VAL A 12 3.68 -7.43 -1.77
N SER A 13 4.51 -7.69 -0.74
CA SER A 13 5.00 -6.64 0.16
C SER A 13 5.89 -5.63 -0.57
N ALA A 14 6.80 -6.09 -1.43
CA ALA A 14 7.69 -5.22 -2.19
C ALA A 14 6.92 -4.29 -3.15
N VAL A 15 5.90 -4.83 -3.83
CA VAL A 15 5.00 -4.06 -4.70
C VAL A 15 4.21 -3.03 -3.89
N LEU A 16 3.69 -3.41 -2.71
CA LEU A 16 2.99 -2.48 -1.81
C LEU A 16 3.87 -1.33 -1.33
N VAL A 17 5.08 -1.63 -0.87
CA VAL A 17 6.04 -0.61 -0.41
C VAL A 17 6.35 0.37 -1.55
N THR A 18 6.62 -0.16 -2.76
CA THR A 18 6.89 0.67 -3.93
C THR A 18 5.68 1.55 -4.29
N ALA A 19 4.46 0.98 -4.25
CA ALA A 19 3.23 1.73 -4.49
C ALA A 19 3.03 2.85 -3.46
N ILE A 20 3.29 2.59 -2.17
CA ILE A 20 3.15 3.58 -1.09
C ILE A 20 4.14 4.74 -1.29
N ILE A 21 5.40 4.45 -1.61
CA ILE A 21 6.41 5.48 -1.88
C ILE A 21 6.01 6.34 -3.07
N LEU A 22 5.45 5.74 -4.13
CA LEU A 22 4.95 6.47 -5.29
C LEU A 22 3.75 7.38 -4.95
N GLN A 23 2.90 6.98 -4.00
CA GLN A 23 1.78 7.81 -3.52
C GLN A 23 2.18 8.98 -2.63
N ALA A 24 3.34 8.91 -1.96
CA ALA A 24 3.82 9.99 -1.10
C ALA A 24 4.26 11.25 -1.88
N ARG A 25 4.33 11.18 -3.21
CA ARG A 25 4.68 12.31 -4.09
C ARG A 25 3.55 13.36 -4.12
N GLY A 26 3.54 14.26 -3.14
CA GLY A 26 2.61 15.40 -3.07
C GLY A 26 2.39 15.93 -1.66
N THR A 27 2.63 15.09 -0.65
CA THR A 27 2.57 15.45 0.77
C THR A 27 4.00 15.59 1.30
N GLY A 28 4.60 16.76 1.10
CA GLY A 28 5.93 17.06 1.65
C GLY A 28 5.89 17.27 3.17
N LEU A 29 7.04 17.30 3.84
CA LEU A 29 7.14 17.59 5.28
C LEU A 29 6.41 18.89 5.68
N GLY A 30 6.29 19.85 4.77
CA GLY A 30 5.52 21.09 4.97
C GLY A 30 4.04 20.89 5.32
N SER A 31 3.38 19.81 4.88
CA SER A 31 2.00 19.51 5.29
C SER A 31 1.91 19.01 6.74
N ALA A 32 2.96 18.36 7.26
CA ALA A 32 3.03 17.90 8.64
C ALA A 32 3.30 19.05 9.65
N PHE A 33 3.85 20.17 9.16
CA PHE A 33 4.16 21.36 9.96
C PHE A 33 3.13 22.51 9.78
N GLY A 34 1.92 22.22 9.27
CA GLY A 34 0.85 23.22 9.14
C GLY A 34 0.96 24.16 7.92
N GLY A 35 1.81 23.83 6.94
CA GLY A 35 2.09 24.64 5.75
C GLY A 35 1.07 24.56 4.61
N GLU A 36 -0.13 24.02 4.82
CA GLU A 36 -1.20 24.09 3.82
C GLU A 36 -1.99 25.39 3.98
N GLY A 37 -1.44 26.48 3.43
CA GLY A 37 -2.23 27.67 3.14
C GLY A 37 -3.29 27.33 2.09
N ASN A 38 -4.48 26.92 2.52
CA ASN A 38 -5.76 26.98 1.77
C ASN A 38 -5.78 26.48 0.31
N VAL A 39 -4.84 25.61 -0.10
CA VAL A 39 -4.82 25.01 -1.45
C VAL A 39 -5.46 23.63 -1.37
N TYR A 40 -6.77 23.58 -1.61
CA TYR A 40 -7.49 22.32 -1.81
C TYR A 40 -7.05 21.68 -3.14
N ARG A 41 -5.96 20.89 -3.13
CA ARG A 41 -5.64 20.01 -4.26
C ARG A 41 -6.53 18.77 -4.18
N THR A 42 -7.59 18.76 -4.98
CA THR A 42 -8.36 17.54 -5.22
C THR A 42 -7.49 16.52 -5.96
N LYS A 43 -7.38 15.29 -5.43
CA LYS A 43 -6.75 14.16 -6.14
C LYS A 43 -7.54 13.88 -7.43
N ARG A 44 -6.95 14.15 -8.61
CA ARG A 44 -7.59 13.92 -9.93
C ARG A 44 -6.85 12.83 -10.71
N GLY A 45 -7.61 11.97 -11.40
CA GLY A 45 -7.07 10.97 -12.34
C GLY A 45 -6.20 9.89 -11.67
N VAL A 46 -4.93 9.86 -12.06
CA VAL A 46 -3.95 8.79 -11.73
C VAL A 46 -3.75 8.64 -10.22
N GLU A 47 -3.72 9.74 -9.47
CA GLU A 47 -3.50 9.71 -8.02
C GLU A 47 -4.65 9.02 -7.27
N LYS A 48 -5.89 9.18 -7.75
CA LYS A 48 -7.08 8.54 -7.17
C LYS A 48 -7.14 7.04 -7.47
N ILE A 49 -6.69 6.66 -8.66
CA ILE A 49 -6.59 5.25 -9.07
C ILE A 49 -5.51 4.54 -8.25
N LEU A 50 -4.32 5.14 -8.16
CA LEU A 50 -3.19 4.58 -7.40
C LEU A 50 -3.54 4.39 -5.92
N PHE A 51 -4.26 5.34 -5.32
CA PHE A 51 -4.75 5.24 -3.95
C PHE A 51 -5.73 4.07 -3.76
N ARG A 52 -6.73 3.94 -4.66
CA ARG A 52 -7.69 2.82 -4.60
C ARG A 52 -7.01 1.47 -4.82
N SER A 53 -6.09 1.38 -5.79
CA SER A 53 -5.34 0.16 -6.06
C SER A 53 -4.52 -0.28 -4.85
N THR A 54 -3.93 0.66 -4.12
CA THR A 54 -3.12 0.34 -2.93
C THR A 54 -3.96 -0.15 -1.78
N ILE A 55 -5.17 0.36 -1.60
CA ILE A 55 -6.12 -0.19 -0.63
C ILE A 55 -6.45 -1.64 -0.98
N VAL A 56 -6.71 -1.94 -2.25
CA VAL A 56 -6.98 -3.32 -2.71
C VAL A 56 -5.77 -4.22 -2.45
N PHE A 57 -4.56 -3.78 -2.80
CA PHE A 57 -3.33 -4.54 -2.53
C PHE A 57 -3.08 -4.73 -1.04
N ALA A 58 -3.35 -3.72 -0.21
CA ALA A 58 -3.20 -3.81 1.25
C ALA A 58 -4.15 -4.87 1.83
N VAL A 59 -5.42 -4.86 1.43
CA VAL A 59 -6.40 -5.88 1.84
C VAL A 59 -5.96 -7.27 1.40
N LEU A 60 -5.47 -7.43 0.16
CA LEU A 60 -4.95 -8.70 -0.34
C LEU A 60 -3.72 -9.17 0.45
N PHE A 61 -2.80 -8.27 0.80
CA PHE A 61 -1.62 -8.59 1.60
C PHE A 61 -1.99 -9.06 3.01
N PHE A 62 -2.88 -8.34 3.70
CA PHE A 62 -3.37 -8.75 5.01
C PHE A 62 -4.17 -10.06 4.93
N GLY A 63 -4.98 -10.24 3.88
CA GLY A 63 -5.70 -11.49 3.64
C GLY A 63 -4.75 -12.67 3.44
N LEU A 64 -3.72 -12.52 2.61
CA LEU A 64 -2.68 -13.53 2.41
C LEU A 64 -1.91 -13.82 3.70
N ALA A 65 -1.58 -12.80 4.48
CA ALA A 65 -0.90 -12.98 5.76
C ALA A 65 -1.76 -13.74 6.78
N LEU A 66 -3.07 -13.45 6.82
CA LEU A 66 -4.04 -14.17 7.66
C LEU A 66 -4.23 -15.62 7.22
N VAL A 67 -4.23 -15.89 5.91
CA VAL A 67 -4.28 -17.24 5.37
C VAL A 67 -2.98 -18.01 5.68
N ASN A 68 -1.81 -17.35 5.59
CA ASN A 68 -0.52 -17.94 5.94
C ASN A 68 -0.47 -18.35 7.43
N ILE A 69 -0.99 -17.50 8.34
CA ILE A 69 -1.00 -17.80 9.78
C ILE A 69 -2.11 -18.80 10.18
N MET A 70 -3.29 -18.76 9.57
CA MET A 70 -4.43 -19.66 9.89
C MET A 70 -4.38 -21.01 9.18
N LEU A 71 -3.52 -21.18 8.18
CA LEU A 71 -3.09 -22.50 7.72
C LEU A 71 -1.75 -22.82 8.41
N PRO A 72 -1.73 -23.17 9.71
CA PRO A 72 -0.56 -23.81 10.28
C PRO A 72 -0.40 -25.12 9.52
N GLN A 73 0.63 -25.15 8.68
CA GLN A 73 1.01 -26.31 7.90
C GLN A 73 1.45 -27.38 8.91
N LEU A 74 0.58 -28.37 9.16
CA LEU A 74 0.97 -29.66 9.75
C LEU A 74 2.11 -30.28 8.94
#